data_AF-A0A820WV78-F1
#
_entry.id   AF-A0A820WV78-F1
#
_cell.length_a   1.000
_cell.length_b   1.000
_cell.length_c   1.000
_cell.angle_alpha   90.00
_cell.angle_beta   90.00
_cell.angle_gamma   90.00
#
_symmetry.space_group_name_H-M   'P 1'
#
loop_
_entity.id
_entity.type
_entity.pdbx_description
1 polymer ?
#
loop_
_entity_poly.entity_id
_entity_poly.type
_entity_poly.pdbx_seq_one_letter_code
_entity_poly.pdbx_strand_id
1 'polypeptide(L)'
;MDKRVHIRRSTSLSCWNYLFHFKWPLFGFICLIIFILLNKMQFTSDIFSSVEYNDNIKISFTNVIYPIDILNRNNINTSILYYFARKDEQKLIDDEKSIDRKHKIILPLTNDEVFSKSYSILEFTPVFGHSRFCSHSKEDIFGKTCPYTNCEYTCDKKHQQDVDVLLMHKRDLDFEKLEKLKRNPEQIWLLWHDEPNENSPNINKYKFNWTVTYRMSAEASLGAYGITIVKEKPWSIKKFNTWITEQFYKRYNQAVWFVSNCRPQKRLQKFRSLRQHYPIVAFGKCIPSNQTLSLDAHVQSQTQCDRQSNCENLYLTTSKFYLAFESQSCTDYITEKFWRTLFVGAIPIVSGPERENFAHIAPPNSFIHVDDYSSDKELSEALNLIGTNRSLYEKYHAWRRYYDVYYQAKDVDPYRFCELCYRLNTNKQRIWYENINDWFLEKC
;
A
#
# COMPACT_ATOMS: atom_id res chain seq x y z
N MET A 1 60.28 7.18 43.27
CA MET A 1 59.12 8.02 43.57
C MET A 1 58.66 8.67 42.26
N ASP A 2 57.37 8.48 41.96
CA ASP A 2 56.52 9.08 40.92
C ASP A 2 56.97 9.28 39.46
N LYS A 3 56.49 8.34 38.63
CA LYS A 3 55.70 8.46 37.37
C LYS A 3 55.34 9.90 36.94
N ARG A 4 55.22 10.31 35.67
CA ARG A 4 55.17 9.68 34.33
C ARG A 4 55.21 10.80 33.27
N VAL A 5 55.89 10.55 32.15
CA VAL A 5 55.49 10.70 30.73
C VAL A 5 54.80 12.01 30.24
N HIS A 6 55.47 12.76 29.35
CA HIS A 6 55.19 12.87 27.90
C HIS A 6 56.14 13.91 27.26
N ILE A 7 56.53 13.73 25.98
CA ILE A 7 56.47 14.74 24.90
C ILE A 7 56.95 14.11 23.57
N ARG A 8 56.22 14.44 22.50
CA ARG A 8 56.44 14.08 21.09
C ARG A 8 57.49 14.98 20.41
N ARG A 9 58.13 14.39 19.39
CA ARG A 9 58.61 14.96 18.11
C ARG A 9 59.61 16.13 18.15
N SER A 10 60.71 15.99 17.39
CA SER A 10 60.97 16.86 16.23
C SER A 10 62.06 16.30 15.31
N THR A 11 61.93 16.62 14.00
CA THR A 11 62.99 17.02 13.05
C THR A 11 64.11 16.04 12.67
N SER A 12 64.60 15.94 11.43
CA SER A 12 64.29 16.58 10.15
C SER A 12 65.25 16.02 9.07
N LEU A 13 64.85 16.20 7.80
CA LEU A 13 65.66 16.43 6.59
C LEU A 13 66.67 15.35 6.10
N SER A 14 66.35 14.73 4.95
CA SER A 14 67.03 14.89 3.63
C SER A 14 68.28 13.99 3.47
N CYS A 15 68.67 13.40 2.35
CA CYS A 15 68.38 13.57 0.92
C CYS A 15 69.07 12.41 0.14
N TRP A 16 68.63 12.13 -1.10
CA TRP A 16 69.36 11.53 -2.26
C TRP A 16 69.30 10.01 -2.58
N ASN A 17 68.56 9.74 -3.66
CA ASN A 17 68.92 9.03 -4.91
C ASN A 17 69.63 7.67 -4.86
N TYR A 18 69.05 6.66 -5.52
CA TYR A 18 69.59 6.03 -6.74
C TYR A 18 68.53 5.21 -7.48
N LEU A 19 68.54 5.34 -8.82
CA LEU A 19 67.70 4.69 -9.83
C LEU A 19 67.87 3.15 -9.89
N PHE A 20 66.82 2.40 -10.27
CA PHE A 20 66.88 1.38 -11.34
C PHE A 20 65.48 0.90 -11.78
N HIS A 21 65.27 0.87 -13.10
CA HIS A 21 64.10 0.37 -13.82
C HIS A 21 64.04 -1.18 -13.89
N PHE A 22 62.87 -1.82 -13.74
CA PHE A 22 62.16 -2.62 -14.77
C PHE A 22 60.99 -3.45 -14.18
N LYS A 23 60.02 -3.74 -15.07
CA LYS A 23 58.66 -4.30 -14.90
C LYS A 23 58.57 -5.66 -14.18
N TRP A 24 57.40 -5.96 -13.57
CA TRP A 24 56.65 -7.25 -13.60
C TRP A 24 55.26 -7.11 -12.92
N PRO A 25 54.13 -7.36 -13.60
CA PRO A 25 52.87 -7.69 -12.94
C PRO A 25 52.29 -8.99 -13.51
N LEU A 26 52.69 -10.16 -12.97
CA LEU A 26 52.08 -11.45 -13.34
C LEU A 26 51.89 -12.41 -12.15
N PHE A 27 52.27 -12.02 -10.93
CA PHE A 27 52.10 -12.85 -9.73
C PHE A 27 50.83 -12.53 -8.92
N GLY A 28 50.20 -11.36 -9.10
CA GLY A 28 48.99 -10.99 -8.35
C GLY A 28 47.70 -11.66 -8.85
N PHE A 29 47.63 -12.02 -10.14
CA PHE A 29 46.41 -12.55 -10.75
C PHE A 29 46.21 -14.05 -10.52
N ILE A 30 47.29 -14.81 -10.31
CA ILE A 30 47.22 -16.27 -10.13
C ILE A 30 46.79 -16.64 -8.70
N CYS A 31 47.16 -15.84 -7.68
CA CYS A 31 46.70 -16.06 -6.31
C CYS A 31 45.21 -15.79 -6.10
N LEU A 32 44.60 -14.86 -6.86
CA LEU A 32 43.17 -14.56 -6.73
C LEU A 32 42.28 -15.67 -7.33
N ILE A 33 42.74 -16.31 -8.41
CA ILE A 33 42.00 -17.39 -9.08
C ILE A 33 42.07 -18.69 -8.27
N ILE A 34 43.18 -18.97 -7.60
CA ILE A 34 43.33 -20.15 -6.74
C ILE A 34 42.48 -20.03 -5.46
N PHE A 35 42.29 -18.81 -4.93
CA PHE A 35 41.42 -18.58 -3.77
C PHE A 35 39.92 -18.76 -4.09
N ILE A 36 39.52 -18.46 -5.33
CA ILE A 36 38.14 -18.64 -5.82
C ILE A 36 37.85 -20.12 -6.14
N LEU A 37 38.85 -20.88 -6.60
CA LEU A 37 38.68 -22.30 -6.96
C LEU A 37 38.69 -23.26 -5.76
N LEU A 38 39.21 -22.85 -4.60
CA LEU A 38 39.29 -23.71 -3.40
C LEU A 38 38.10 -23.58 -2.43
N ASN A 39 37.27 -22.55 -2.55
CA ASN A 39 36.06 -22.39 -1.73
C ASN A 39 34.80 -22.82 -2.49
N LYS A 40 34.58 -24.13 -2.60
CA LYS A 40 33.25 -24.70 -2.90
C LYS A 40 32.34 -24.50 -1.69
N MET A 41 31.54 -23.43 -1.69
CA MET A 41 30.34 -23.35 -0.85
C MET A 41 29.10 -23.47 -1.72
N GLN A 42 28.26 -24.42 -1.36
CA GLN A 42 26.95 -24.70 -1.96
C GLN A 42 26.08 -23.44 -1.94
N PHE A 43 25.53 -23.09 -3.10
CA PHE A 43 24.45 -22.12 -3.21
C PHE A 43 23.16 -22.75 -2.67
N THR A 44 22.79 -22.41 -1.44
CA THR A 44 21.40 -22.47 -0.97
C THR A 44 20.82 -21.07 -0.97
N SER A 45 19.55 -20.99 -1.34
CA SER A 45 18.72 -19.82 -1.53
C SER A 45 18.76 -18.79 -0.39
N ASP A 46 19.23 -17.58 -0.69
CA ASP A 46 18.86 -16.34 0.01
C ASP A 46 19.12 -15.16 -0.96
N ILE A 47 18.16 -14.90 -1.84
CA ILE A 47 18.11 -13.67 -2.64
C ILE A 47 17.10 -12.78 -1.95
N PHE A 48 17.55 -11.95 -1.00
CA PHE A 48 16.99 -10.66 -0.57
C PHE A 48 17.59 -10.27 0.80
N SER A 49 18.91 -10.14 0.87
CA SER A 49 19.56 -9.36 1.92
C SER A 49 20.74 -8.60 1.30
N SER A 50 20.97 -7.37 1.76
CA SER A 50 21.91 -6.35 1.27
C SER A 50 21.41 -5.42 0.15
N VAL A 51 20.41 -4.60 0.50
CA VAL A 51 20.47 -3.18 0.12
C VAL A 51 20.88 -2.44 1.39
N GLU A 52 22.15 -2.01 1.46
CA GLU A 52 22.60 -1.12 2.54
C GLU A 52 21.85 0.22 2.39
N TYR A 53 20.88 0.43 3.26
CA TYR A 53 20.23 1.71 3.48
C TYR A 53 20.92 2.36 4.68
N ASN A 54 21.73 3.37 4.42
CA ASN A 54 22.27 4.20 5.48
C ASN A 54 21.24 5.30 5.74
N ASP A 55 20.40 5.12 6.77
CA ASP A 55 19.82 6.17 7.61
C ASP A 55 18.95 5.53 8.71
N ASN A 56 19.59 5.30 9.88
CA ASN A 56 19.12 5.22 11.28
C ASN A 56 17.66 4.85 11.69
N ILE A 57 16.78 4.34 10.83
CA ILE A 57 15.47 3.82 11.23
C ILE A 57 15.55 2.30 11.32
N LYS A 58 15.70 1.78 12.55
CA LYS A 58 15.53 0.35 12.84
C LYS A 58 14.03 0.00 12.76
N ILE A 59 13.49 -0.15 11.55
CA ILE A 59 12.20 -0.81 11.37
C ILE A 59 12.43 -2.32 11.55
N SER A 60 11.82 -2.92 12.57
CA SER A 60 11.84 -4.38 12.73
C SER A 60 11.06 -5.02 11.58
N PHE A 61 11.77 -5.57 10.59
CA PHE A 61 11.19 -6.22 9.41
C PHE A 61 10.35 -7.47 9.72
N THR A 62 10.33 -7.92 10.97
CA THR A 62 9.56 -9.09 11.40
C THR A 62 8.05 -8.92 11.25
N ASN A 63 7.53 -7.69 11.25
CA ASN A 63 6.09 -7.41 11.30
C ASN A 63 5.57 -6.74 10.02
N VAL A 64 6.40 -6.65 8.98
CA VAL A 64 6.01 -5.99 7.72
C VAL A 64 5.18 -6.98 6.90
N ILE A 65 3.98 -6.56 6.53
CA ILE A 65 3.18 -7.26 5.51
C ILE A 65 3.87 -7.01 4.17
N TYR A 66 4.10 -8.06 3.38
CA TYR A 66 4.74 -7.95 2.07
C TYR A 66 3.73 -8.21 0.95
N PRO A 67 4.01 -7.74 -0.29
CA PRO A 67 3.21 -8.10 -1.46
C PRO A 67 3.01 -9.61 -1.58
N ILE A 68 1.89 -10.03 -2.17
CA ILE A 68 1.59 -11.46 -2.35
C ILE A 68 2.63 -12.08 -3.28
N ASP A 69 3.38 -13.06 -2.77
CA ASP A 69 4.41 -13.76 -3.53
C ASP A 69 3.83 -14.89 -4.39
N ILE A 70 3.60 -14.65 -5.68
CA ILE A 70 3.12 -15.70 -6.61
C ILE A 70 4.29 -16.53 -7.20
N LEU A 71 5.55 -16.32 -6.78
CA LEU A 71 6.71 -16.99 -7.41
C LEU A 71 6.72 -18.51 -7.24
N ASN A 72 6.02 -19.07 -6.26
CA ASN A 72 5.98 -20.52 -6.09
C ASN A 72 4.82 -21.14 -6.87
N ARG A 73 5.05 -21.44 -8.16
CA ARG A 73 4.09 -22.12 -9.07
C ARG A 73 3.52 -23.42 -8.50
N ASN A 74 4.21 -24.05 -7.56
CA ASN A 74 3.77 -25.30 -6.95
C ASN A 74 2.79 -25.09 -5.79
N ASN A 75 2.53 -23.85 -5.35
CA ASN A 75 1.68 -23.61 -4.18
C ASN A 75 1.17 -22.15 -4.05
N ILE A 76 0.42 -21.66 -5.05
CA ILE A 76 -0.24 -20.33 -4.99
C ILE A 76 -1.11 -20.19 -3.73
N ASN A 77 -1.77 -21.27 -3.31
CA ASN A 77 -2.52 -21.31 -2.05
C ASN A 77 -1.63 -20.98 -0.84
N THR A 78 -0.37 -21.39 -0.83
CA THR A 78 0.56 -21.12 0.27
C THR A 78 0.91 -19.64 0.38
N SER A 79 0.99 -18.88 -0.72
CA SER A 79 1.37 -17.47 -0.63
C SER A 79 0.24 -16.56 -0.17
N ILE A 80 -0.99 -16.83 -0.63
CA ILE A 80 -2.16 -16.09 -0.13
C ILE A 80 -2.47 -16.47 1.33
N LEU A 81 -2.34 -17.74 1.71
CA LEU A 81 -2.46 -18.17 3.12
C LEU A 81 -1.36 -17.57 3.99
N TYR A 82 -0.12 -17.50 3.50
CA TYR A 82 0.98 -16.85 4.20
C TYR A 82 0.69 -15.36 4.42
N TYR A 83 0.16 -14.67 3.40
CA TYR A 83 -0.27 -13.28 3.54
C TYR A 83 -1.35 -13.14 4.62
N PHE A 84 -2.38 -14.00 4.60
CA PHE A 84 -3.43 -13.98 5.62
C PHE A 84 -2.87 -14.19 7.03
N ALA A 85 -1.96 -15.16 7.21
CA ALA A 85 -1.31 -15.39 8.50
C ALA A 85 -0.48 -14.18 8.96
N ARG A 86 0.27 -13.53 8.07
CA ARG A 86 1.03 -12.31 8.40
C ARG A 86 0.12 -11.14 8.76
N LYS A 87 -1.00 -10.99 8.05
CA LYS A 87 -2.02 -9.99 8.41
C LYS A 87 -2.60 -10.29 9.79
N ASP A 88 -2.78 -11.55 10.16
CA ASP A 88 -3.29 -11.96 11.48
C ASP A 88 -2.33 -11.59 12.59
N GLU A 89 -1.03 -11.84 12.40
CA GLU A 89 0.02 -11.39 13.31
C GLU A 89 -0.02 -9.86 13.49
N GLN A 90 -0.12 -9.10 12.39
CA GLN A 90 -0.16 -7.64 12.44
C GLN A 90 -1.45 -7.13 13.13
N LYS A 91 -2.60 -7.75 12.86
CA LYS A 91 -3.87 -7.43 13.51
C LYS A 91 -3.78 -7.63 15.02
N LEU A 92 -3.17 -8.73 15.48
CA LEU A 92 -2.95 -8.98 16.91
C LEU A 92 -2.08 -7.88 17.54
N ILE A 93 -0.98 -7.50 16.88
CA ILE A 93 -0.12 -6.41 17.34
C ILE A 93 -0.88 -5.09 17.41
N ASP A 94 -1.72 -4.78 16.42
CA ASP A 94 -2.50 -3.54 16.39
C ASP A 94 -3.60 -3.52 17.46
N ASP A 95 -4.28 -4.65 17.67
CA ASP A 95 -5.29 -4.82 18.72
C ASP A 95 -4.64 -4.80 20.13
N GLU A 96 -3.39 -5.25 20.29
CA GLU A 96 -2.62 -5.13 21.54
C GLU A 96 -2.10 -3.71 21.79
N LYS A 97 -1.68 -3.00 20.73
CA LYS A 97 -1.16 -1.62 20.80
C LYS A 97 -2.24 -0.56 20.93
N SER A 98 -3.47 -0.82 20.46
CA SER A 98 -4.61 0.02 20.84
C SER A 98 -4.74 -0.10 22.35
N ILE A 99 -4.41 0.99 23.06
CA ILE A 99 -4.31 1.10 24.53
C ILE A 99 -5.61 0.70 25.25
N ASP A 100 -6.66 0.37 24.53
CA ASP A 100 -7.90 -0.13 25.09
C ASP A 100 -8.54 -1.17 24.17
N ARG A 101 -8.78 -2.37 24.71
CA ARG A 101 -9.68 -3.40 24.13
C ARG A 101 -11.16 -2.93 24.05
N LYS A 102 -11.43 -1.61 24.02
CA LYS A 102 -12.75 -0.97 24.17
C LYS A 102 -13.61 -1.01 22.92
N HIS A 103 -13.04 -1.30 21.74
CA HIS A 103 -13.81 -1.23 20.50
C HIS A 103 -14.39 -2.58 20.07
N LYS A 104 -13.70 -3.68 20.39
CA LYS A 104 -14.09 -5.03 19.98
C LYS A 104 -14.26 -5.96 21.18
N ILE A 105 -15.42 -6.59 21.28
CA ILE A 105 -15.68 -7.70 22.18
C ILE A 105 -15.32 -8.97 21.43
N ILE A 106 -14.28 -9.68 21.90
CA ILE A 106 -13.77 -10.91 21.29
C ILE A 106 -13.98 -12.06 22.27
N LEU A 107 -14.76 -13.06 21.87
CA LEU A 107 -15.04 -14.24 22.69
C LEU A 107 -14.59 -15.50 21.94
N PRO A 108 -13.85 -16.42 22.58
CA PRO A 108 -13.47 -17.68 21.94
C PRO A 108 -14.71 -18.54 21.67
N LEU A 109 -14.75 -19.20 20.51
CA LEU A 109 -15.74 -20.22 20.21
C LEU A 109 -15.41 -21.50 20.99
N THR A 110 -16.38 -22.05 21.71
CA THR A 110 -16.21 -23.21 22.60
C THR A 110 -16.26 -24.53 21.82
N ASN A 111 -15.29 -24.78 20.94
CA ASN A 111 -15.07 -25.99 20.13
C ASN A 111 -16.24 -26.47 19.22
N ASP A 112 -15.88 -26.99 18.04
CA ASP A 112 -16.74 -27.50 16.94
C ASP A 112 -17.69 -26.53 16.20
N GLU A 113 -17.84 -25.27 16.64
CA GLU A 113 -18.50 -24.21 15.83
C GLU A 113 -17.61 -23.64 14.70
N VAL A 114 -16.47 -24.29 14.39
CA VAL A 114 -15.68 -23.95 13.19
C VAL A 114 -16.36 -24.62 12.02
N PHE A 115 -17.12 -23.86 11.23
CA PHE A 115 -18.02 -24.48 10.29
C PHE A 115 -17.27 -25.22 9.17
N SER A 116 -17.23 -26.55 9.26
CA SER A 116 -16.86 -27.45 8.16
C SER A 116 -18.02 -27.59 7.16
N LYS A 117 -18.65 -26.45 6.81
CA LYS A 117 -19.85 -26.37 5.97
C LYS A 117 -19.65 -25.34 4.86
N SER A 118 -20.55 -25.32 3.88
CA SER A 118 -20.59 -24.24 2.89
C SER A 118 -21.19 -22.98 3.48
N TYR A 119 -20.59 -21.82 3.21
CA TYR A 119 -21.04 -20.52 3.70
C TYR A 119 -21.82 -19.77 2.63
N SER A 120 -23.02 -19.30 2.96
CA SER A 120 -23.81 -18.44 2.09
C SER A 120 -23.72 -16.97 2.49
N ILE A 121 -23.38 -16.10 1.54
CA ILE A 121 -23.23 -14.66 1.71
C ILE A 121 -24.31 -13.96 0.88
N LEU A 122 -25.21 -13.23 1.53
CA LEU A 122 -26.26 -12.45 0.86
C LEU A 122 -25.81 -10.99 0.65
N GLU A 123 -25.95 -10.51 -0.58
CA GLU A 123 -25.98 -9.06 -0.87
C GLU A 123 -27.25 -8.43 -0.32
N PHE A 124 -27.21 -7.96 0.93
CA PHE A 124 -28.41 -7.41 1.54
C PHE A 124 -28.71 -6.01 1.00
N THR A 125 -27.68 -5.18 0.83
CA THR A 125 -27.77 -3.85 0.20
C THR A 125 -26.92 -3.80 -1.06
N PRO A 126 -27.29 -2.98 -2.06
CA PRO A 126 -26.37 -2.66 -3.14
C PRO A 126 -25.11 -1.94 -2.64
N VAL A 127 -24.10 -1.80 -3.50
CA VAL A 127 -22.90 -1.00 -3.27
C VAL A 127 -22.94 0.20 -4.21
N PHE A 128 -23.18 1.39 -3.67
CA PHE A 128 -23.43 2.63 -4.41
C PHE A 128 -24.61 2.51 -5.38
N GLY A 129 -25.74 1.96 -4.91
CA GLY A 129 -26.98 1.85 -5.68
C GLY A 129 -27.03 0.75 -6.74
N HIS A 130 -25.95 -0.01 -6.93
CA HIS A 130 -25.89 -1.12 -7.89
C HIS A 130 -25.53 -2.43 -7.21
N SER A 131 -26.01 -3.54 -7.78
CA SER A 131 -25.52 -4.83 -7.32
C SER A 131 -24.03 -4.95 -7.60
N ARG A 132 -23.27 -5.40 -6.60
CA ARG A 132 -21.85 -5.66 -6.73
C ARG A 132 -21.56 -7.00 -7.38
N PHE A 133 -22.27 -8.07 -6.98
CA PHE A 133 -21.87 -9.44 -7.31
C PHE A 133 -22.99 -10.33 -7.89
N CYS A 134 -24.26 -9.91 -7.94
CA CYS A 134 -25.37 -10.78 -8.39
C CYS A 134 -25.23 -11.32 -9.83
N SER A 135 -24.48 -10.63 -10.69
CA SER A 135 -24.24 -11.03 -12.09
C SER A 135 -22.87 -11.63 -12.33
N HIS A 136 -22.12 -11.91 -11.27
CA HIS A 136 -20.74 -12.40 -11.33
C HIS A 136 -20.69 -13.90 -11.01
N SER A 137 -19.75 -14.61 -11.65
CA SER A 137 -19.49 -16.00 -11.31
C SER A 137 -18.79 -16.11 -9.96
N LYS A 138 -18.78 -17.31 -9.37
CA LYS A 138 -18.03 -17.57 -8.14
C LYS A 138 -16.55 -17.25 -8.31
N GLU A 139 -15.98 -17.56 -9.46
CA GLU A 139 -14.59 -17.27 -9.81
C GLU A 139 -14.33 -15.77 -9.94
N ASP A 140 -15.30 -14.97 -10.39
CA ASP A 140 -15.17 -13.51 -10.45
C ASP A 140 -15.24 -12.87 -9.06
N ILE A 141 -15.99 -13.46 -8.13
CA ILE A 141 -16.18 -12.92 -6.77
C ILE A 141 -15.02 -13.28 -5.85
N PHE A 142 -14.59 -14.55 -5.85
CA PHE A 142 -13.56 -15.04 -4.92
C PHE A 142 -12.19 -15.20 -5.58
N GLY A 143 -12.11 -15.19 -6.91
CA GLY A 143 -10.87 -15.41 -7.64
C GLY A 143 -10.55 -16.90 -7.83
N LYS A 144 -9.94 -17.21 -8.98
CA LYS A 144 -9.54 -18.59 -9.35
C LYS A 144 -8.46 -19.18 -8.46
N THR A 145 -7.70 -18.33 -7.77
CA THR A 145 -6.57 -18.70 -6.93
C THR A 145 -6.92 -18.76 -5.45
N CYS A 146 -8.21 -18.61 -5.09
CA CYS A 146 -8.62 -18.68 -3.70
C CYS A 146 -8.56 -20.13 -3.19
N PRO A 147 -7.87 -20.40 -2.06
CA PRO A 147 -7.80 -21.74 -1.49
C PRO A 147 -9.13 -22.22 -0.88
N TYR A 148 -10.08 -21.32 -0.62
CA TYR A 148 -11.38 -21.63 -0.04
C TYR A 148 -12.47 -21.55 -1.10
N THR A 149 -13.07 -22.70 -1.39
CA THR A 149 -14.10 -22.85 -2.42
C THR A 149 -15.49 -23.14 -1.85
N ASN A 150 -15.64 -23.15 -0.52
CA ASN A 150 -16.90 -23.46 0.15
C ASN A 150 -17.75 -22.22 0.47
N CYS A 151 -17.39 -21.02 0.00
CA CYS A 151 -18.26 -19.85 0.09
C CYS A 151 -19.08 -19.66 -1.19
N GLU A 152 -20.32 -19.24 -1.03
CA GLU A 152 -21.27 -18.96 -2.09
C GLU A 152 -21.91 -17.60 -1.88
N TYR A 153 -22.27 -16.97 -3.00
CA TYR A 153 -22.88 -15.66 -3.00
C TYR A 153 -24.30 -15.76 -3.52
N THR A 154 -25.23 -15.06 -2.87
CA THR A 154 -26.62 -14.98 -3.30
C THR A 154 -27.14 -13.54 -3.21
N CYS A 155 -28.18 -13.28 -3.98
CA CYS A 155 -28.92 -12.02 -3.97
C CYS A 155 -30.42 -12.22 -3.71
N ASP A 156 -30.84 -13.47 -3.49
CA ASP A 156 -32.23 -13.75 -3.16
C ASP A 156 -32.49 -13.41 -1.69
N LYS A 157 -33.13 -12.25 -1.49
CA LYS A 157 -33.48 -11.74 -0.17
C LYS A 157 -34.46 -12.62 0.60
N LYS A 158 -35.08 -13.62 -0.03
CA LYS A 158 -35.86 -14.63 0.70
C LYS A 158 -35.01 -15.40 1.70
N HIS A 159 -33.72 -15.55 1.44
CA HIS A 159 -32.77 -16.24 2.32
C HIS A 159 -32.17 -15.35 3.42
N GLN A 160 -32.64 -14.11 3.59
CA GLN A 160 -32.04 -13.15 4.55
C GLN A 160 -31.95 -13.65 6.01
N GLN A 161 -32.77 -14.63 6.42
CA GLN A 161 -32.73 -15.21 7.77
C GLN A 161 -31.86 -16.48 7.87
N ASP A 162 -31.59 -17.13 6.73
CA ASP A 162 -31.00 -18.47 6.67
C ASP A 162 -29.56 -18.49 6.14
N VAL A 163 -29.09 -17.40 5.52
CA VAL A 163 -27.68 -17.25 5.12
C VAL A 163 -26.76 -17.10 6.32
N ASP A 164 -25.46 -17.37 6.15
CA ASP A 164 -24.47 -17.19 7.21
C ASP A 164 -24.03 -15.73 7.35
N VAL A 165 -23.99 -14.99 6.24
CA VAL A 165 -23.49 -13.61 6.20
C VAL A 165 -24.46 -12.69 5.49
N LEU A 166 -24.79 -11.56 6.11
CA LEU A 166 -25.43 -10.42 5.47
C LEU A 166 -24.39 -9.35 5.15
N LEU A 167 -24.05 -9.19 3.87
CA LEU A 167 -23.18 -8.13 3.39
C LEU A 167 -23.97 -6.84 3.23
N MET A 168 -23.57 -5.80 3.96
CA MET A 168 -24.27 -4.51 4.01
C MET A 168 -23.30 -3.37 3.77
N HIS A 169 -23.48 -2.63 2.68
CA HIS A 169 -22.73 -1.42 2.40
C HIS A 169 -23.31 -0.23 3.16
N LYS A 170 -22.46 0.43 3.95
CA LYS A 170 -22.87 1.48 4.89
C LYS A 170 -23.70 2.60 4.25
N ARG A 171 -23.32 3.05 3.05
CA ARG A 171 -23.98 4.17 2.37
C ARG A 171 -25.36 3.82 1.81
N ASP A 172 -25.63 2.54 1.58
CA ASP A 172 -26.87 2.03 1.02
C ASP A 172 -27.80 1.42 2.09
N LEU A 173 -27.44 1.60 3.38
CA LEU A 173 -28.27 1.15 4.49
C LEU A 173 -29.60 1.91 4.54
N ASP A 174 -30.67 1.14 4.70
CA ASP A 174 -32.00 1.62 5.02
C ASP A 174 -32.30 1.25 6.47
N PHE A 175 -32.19 2.23 7.38
CA PHE A 175 -32.35 2.02 8.81
C PHE A 175 -33.76 1.58 9.21
N GLU A 176 -34.79 1.96 8.46
CA GLU A 176 -36.16 1.52 8.72
C GLU A 176 -36.34 0.04 8.38
N LYS A 177 -35.72 -0.43 7.30
CA LYS A 177 -35.71 -1.86 6.95
C LYS A 177 -34.88 -2.69 7.93
N LEU A 178 -33.71 -2.18 8.33
CA LEU A 178 -32.85 -2.81 9.33
C LEU A 178 -33.56 -2.99 10.67
N GLU A 179 -34.33 -2.00 11.12
CA GLU A 179 -35.07 -2.06 12.38
C GLU A 179 -36.13 -3.18 12.38
N LYS A 180 -36.73 -3.46 11.22
CA LYS A 180 -37.73 -4.51 11.05
C LYS A 180 -37.10 -5.90 10.88
N LEU A 181 -35.80 -5.98 10.62
CA LEU A 181 -35.11 -7.24 10.41
C LEU A 181 -34.86 -7.92 11.76
N LYS A 182 -35.44 -9.11 11.94
CA LYS A 182 -35.11 -9.95 13.10
C LYS A 182 -33.68 -10.45 12.94
N ARG A 183 -32.81 -10.12 13.88
CA ARG A 183 -31.42 -10.59 13.86
C ARG A 183 -31.34 -12.04 14.30
N ASN A 184 -30.76 -12.89 13.46
CA ASN A 184 -30.30 -14.21 13.84
C ASN A 184 -28.93 -14.09 14.57
N PRO A 185 -28.78 -14.53 15.83
CA PRO A 185 -27.52 -14.45 16.56
C PRO A 185 -26.36 -15.24 15.94
N GLU A 186 -26.67 -16.24 15.12
CA GLU A 186 -25.67 -17.06 14.41
C GLU A 186 -25.18 -16.39 13.11
N GLN A 187 -25.90 -15.38 12.62
CA GLN A 187 -25.53 -14.64 11.42
C GLN A 187 -24.42 -13.61 11.65
N ILE A 188 -23.53 -13.51 10.69
CA ILE A 188 -22.57 -12.43 10.56
C ILE A 188 -23.24 -11.26 9.83
N TRP A 189 -23.38 -10.13 10.50
CA TRP A 189 -23.72 -8.85 9.89
C TRP A 189 -22.42 -8.14 9.55
N LEU A 190 -22.07 -8.19 8.26
CA LEU A 190 -20.82 -7.71 7.71
C LEU A 190 -21.00 -6.30 7.14
N LEU A 191 -20.40 -5.30 7.79
CA LEU A 191 -20.46 -3.93 7.32
C LEU A 191 -19.33 -3.63 6.33
N TRP A 192 -19.67 -3.31 5.09
CA TRP A 192 -18.73 -2.77 4.11
C TRP A 192 -18.70 -1.23 4.20
N HIS A 193 -17.54 -0.67 4.55
CA HIS A 193 -17.30 0.77 4.51
C HIS A 193 -15.84 1.09 4.18
N ASP A 194 -15.59 1.75 3.04
CA ASP A 194 -14.23 2.11 2.61
C ASP A 194 -13.88 3.60 2.81
N GLU A 195 -14.70 4.39 3.50
CA GLU A 195 -14.43 5.83 3.70
C GLU A 195 -14.08 6.16 5.17
N PRO A 196 -13.16 7.12 5.42
CA PRO A 196 -12.86 7.58 6.76
C PRO A 196 -13.88 8.64 7.22
N ASN A 197 -14.10 8.70 8.53
CA ASN A 197 -14.75 9.82 9.23
C ASN A 197 -16.22 10.11 8.90
N GLU A 198 -16.98 9.10 8.48
CA GLU A 198 -18.44 9.22 8.45
C GLU A 198 -19.05 8.64 9.73
N ASN A 199 -19.25 9.49 10.74
CA ASN A 199 -20.09 9.12 11.88
C ASN A 199 -21.52 8.92 11.38
N SER A 200 -22.04 7.70 11.53
CA SER A 200 -23.43 7.40 11.24
C SER A 200 -24.15 7.23 12.57
N PRO A 201 -24.83 8.28 13.08
CA PRO A 201 -25.60 8.15 14.31
C PRO A 201 -26.63 7.05 14.08
N ASN A 202 -26.69 6.08 15.00
CA ASN A 202 -27.49 4.84 14.99
C ASN A 202 -26.80 3.58 14.47
N ILE A 203 -25.65 3.63 13.79
CA ILE A 203 -25.05 2.39 13.26
C ILE A 203 -24.65 1.40 14.37
N ASN A 204 -24.23 1.91 15.53
CA ASN A 204 -23.87 1.12 16.72
C ASN A 204 -25.04 0.33 17.30
N LYS A 205 -26.29 0.77 17.08
CA LYS A 205 -27.50 0.08 17.54
C LYS A 205 -27.63 -1.31 16.91
N TYR A 206 -27.18 -1.45 15.67
CA TYR A 206 -27.32 -2.66 14.89
C TYR A 206 -26.22 -3.69 15.17
N LYS A 207 -25.24 -3.38 16.02
CA LYS A 207 -24.22 -4.33 16.51
C LYS A 207 -23.60 -5.16 15.38
N PHE A 208 -23.09 -4.50 14.34
CA PHE A 208 -22.32 -5.20 13.30
C PHE A 208 -21.17 -5.97 13.96
N ASN A 209 -20.95 -7.22 13.52
CA ASN A 209 -19.95 -8.09 14.13
C ASN A 209 -18.66 -8.14 13.31
N TRP A 210 -18.74 -8.07 11.97
CA TRP A 210 -17.57 -8.07 11.09
C TRP A 210 -17.55 -6.85 10.16
N THR A 211 -16.37 -6.52 9.65
CA THR A 211 -16.19 -5.41 8.70
C THR A 211 -15.38 -5.77 7.45
N VAL A 212 -15.74 -5.18 6.31
CA VAL A 212 -14.94 -5.12 5.07
C VAL A 212 -14.57 -3.66 4.81
N THR A 213 -13.29 -3.32 4.92
CA THR A 213 -12.82 -1.92 4.89
C THR A 213 -11.38 -1.79 4.39
N TYR A 214 -10.85 -0.57 4.33
CA TYR A 214 -9.43 -0.31 4.10
C TYR A 214 -8.52 -0.62 5.30
N ARG A 215 -9.05 -0.65 6.53
CA ARG A 215 -8.25 -0.87 7.75
C ARG A 215 -7.72 -2.29 7.79
N MET A 216 -6.42 -2.45 8.06
CA MET A 216 -5.80 -3.77 8.14
C MET A 216 -6.30 -4.61 9.32
N SER A 217 -6.85 -3.97 10.36
CA SER A 217 -7.50 -4.67 11.47
C SER A 217 -8.96 -5.10 11.19
N ALA A 218 -9.50 -4.85 9.99
CA ALA A 218 -10.80 -5.36 9.55
C ALA A 218 -10.75 -6.86 9.27
N GLU A 219 -11.91 -7.52 9.30
CA GLU A 219 -12.02 -8.94 8.97
C GLU A 219 -11.62 -9.24 7.52
N ALA A 220 -11.99 -8.36 6.59
CA ALA A 220 -11.48 -8.37 5.22
C ALA A 220 -11.04 -6.97 4.78
N SER A 221 -9.79 -6.87 4.31
CA SER A 221 -9.21 -5.60 3.83
C SER A 221 -8.19 -5.77 2.71
N LEU A 222 -7.77 -7.00 2.43
CA LEU A 222 -6.82 -7.28 1.36
C LEU A 222 -7.32 -6.73 0.03
N GLY A 223 -6.49 -5.93 -0.64
CA GLY A 223 -6.87 -5.33 -1.92
C GLY A 223 -7.83 -4.14 -1.79
N ALA A 224 -8.04 -3.60 -0.59
CA ALA A 224 -8.76 -2.33 -0.45
C ALA A 224 -8.08 -1.25 -1.30
N TYR A 225 -8.81 -0.77 -2.32
CA TYR A 225 -8.36 0.16 -3.36
C TYR A 225 -7.20 -0.27 -4.27
N GLY A 226 -6.36 -1.22 -3.85
CA GLY A 226 -5.28 -1.74 -4.68
C GLY A 226 -4.42 -2.79 -3.99
N ILE A 227 -3.61 -3.46 -4.80
CA ILE A 227 -2.75 -4.54 -4.36
C ILE A 227 -1.47 -4.62 -5.22
N THR A 228 -0.37 -4.97 -4.55
CA THR A 228 0.89 -5.34 -5.21
C THR A 228 1.01 -6.86 -5.23
N ILE A 229 1.37 -7.40 -6.39
CA ILE A 229 1.50 -8.84 -6.62
C ILE A 229 2.86 -9.14 -7.23
N VAL A 230 3.56 -10.16 -6.75
CA VAL A 230 4.82 -10.59 -7.37
C VAL A 230 4.54 -11.26 -8.72
N LYS A 231 5.29 -10.85 -9.74
CA LYS A 231 5.28 -11.42 -11.08
C LYS A 231 5.76 -12.85 -11.06
N GLU A 232 5.02 -13.76 -11.70
CA GLU A 232 5.53 -15.12 -11.97
C GLU A 232 6.86 -15.11 -12.74
N LYS A 233 6.98 -14.18 -13.69
CA LYS A 233 8.20 -13.97 -14.48
C LYS A 233 8.62 -12.51 -14.39
N PRO A 234 9.71 -12.21 -13.67
CA PRO A 234 10.26 -10.88 -13.62
C PRO A 234 10.58 -10.32 -15.01
N TRP A 235 10.49 -9.01 -15.18
CA TRP A 235 10.96 -8.38 -16.42
C TRP A 235 12.47 -8.60 -16.58
N SER A 236 12.86 -8.93 -17.81
CA SER A 236 14.28 -8.92 -18.17
C SER A 236 14.86 -7.52 -17.99
N ILE A 237 16.16 -7.44 -17.69
CA ILE A 237 16.86 -6.16 -17.56
C ILE A 237 16.69 -5.29 -18.81
N LYS A 238 16.72 -5.91 -20.00
CA LYS A 238 16.47 -5.24 -21.28
C LYS A 238 15.09 -4.60 -21.33
N LYS A 239 14.03 -5.36 -21.01
CA LYS A 239 12.64 -4.85 -21.01
C LYS A 239 12.48 -3.67 -20.05
N PHE A 240 13.03 -3.81 -18.83
CA PHE A 240 12.99 -2.74 -17.84
C PHE A 240 13.76 -1.49 -18.30
N ASN A 241 14.98 -1.66 -18.80
CA ASN A 241 15.82 -0.55 -19.29
C ASN A 241 15.16 0.20 -20.45
N THR A 242 14.50 -0.50 -21.39
CA THR A 242 13.71 0.14 -22.45
C THR A 242 12.57 0.97 -21.85
N TRP A 243 11.74 0.35 -21.01
CA TRP A 243 10.58 1.01 -20.40
C TRP A 243 10.98 2.24 -19.57
N ILE A 244 11.99 2.13 -18.71
CA ILE A 244 12.40 3.24 -17.82
C ILE A 244 13.01 4.40 -18.60
N THR A 245 13.73 4.11 -19.68
CA THR A 245 14.28 5.14 -20.58
C THR A 245 13.15 5.94 -21.21
N GLU A 246 12.15 5.25 -21.77
CA GLU A 246 10.96 5.90 -22.34
C GLU A 246 10.22 6.73 -21.29
N GLN A 247 9.95 6.18 -20.09
CA GLN A 247 9.27 6.94 -19.04
C GLN A 247 10.05 8.18 -18.61
N PHE A 248 11.38 8.08 -18.50
CA PHE A 248 12.21 9.17 -18.03
C PHE A 248 12.18 10.36 -18.99
N TYR A 249 12.28 10.11 -20.31
CA TYR A 249 12.34 11.18 -21.31
C TYR A 249 10.96 11.69 -21.76
N LYS A 250 9.92 10.86 -21.73
CA LYS A 250 8.58 11.28 -22.15
C LYS A 250 7.82 12.11 -21.10
N ARG A 251 8.28 12.09 -19.84
CA ARG A 251 7.58 12.72 -18.71
C ARG A 251 8.25 14.03 -18.29
N TYR A 252 7.44 15.06 -18.10
CA TYR A 252 7.84 16.34 -17.54
C TYR A 252 8.23 16.21 -16.07
N ASN A 253 9.28 16.92 -15.67
CA ASN A 253 9.70 17.07 -14.28
C ASN A 253 8.75 18.01 -13.52
N GLN A 254 7.55 17.52 -13.26
CA GLN A 254 6.48 18.22 -12.54
C GLN A 254 5.60 17.20 -11.82
N ALA A 255 4.76 17.68 -10.92
CA ALA A 255 3.66 16.91 -10.37
C ALA A 255 2.32 17.34 -10.97
N VAL A 256 1.35 16.43 -10.96
CA VAL A 256 -0.05 16.76 -11.24
C VAL A 256 -0.95 16.41 -10.05
N TRP A 257 -2.05 17.14 -9.88
CA TRP A 257 -3.06 16.87 -8.87
C TRP A 257 -4.50 17.07 -9.38
N PHE A 258 -5.39 16.12 -9.05
CA PHE A 258 -6.82 16.22 -9.34
C PHE A 258 -7.59 16.20 -8.03
N VAL A 259 -8.36 17.26 -7.75
CA VAL A 259 -9.04 17.40 -6.46
C VAL A 259 -10.41 18.07 -6.58
N SER A 260 -11.43 17.41 -6.02
CA SER A 260 -12.81 17.90 -6.05
C SER A 260 -13.47 18.03 -4.66
N ASN A 261 -12.96 17.33 -3.65
CA ASN A 261 -13.43 17.46 -2.27
C ASN A 261 -12.57 18.50 -1.53
N CYS A 262 -13.14 19.68 -1.27
CA CYS A 262 -12.39 20.80 -0.69
C CYS A 262 -12.48 20.90 0.83
N ARG A 263 -13.18 19.95 1.48
CA ARG A 263 -13.32 19.93 2.95
C ARG A 263 -11.99 19.63 3.65
N PRO A 264 -11.17 18.66 3.20
CA PRO A 264 -9.89 18.37 3.86
C PRO A 264 -8.85 19.50 3.73
N GLN A 265 -8.67 20.29 4.78
CA GLN A 265 -7.76 21.44 4.72
C GLN A 265 -6.28 21.04 4.76
N LYS A 266 -5.90 19.97 5.48
CA LYS A 266 -4.50 19.54 5.61
C LYS A 266 -3.83 19.32 4.25
N ARG A 267 -4.44 18.54 3.36
CA ARG A 267 -3.90 18.32 2.00
C ARG A 267 -3.88 19.57 1.13
N LEU A 268 -4.86 20.48 1.30
CA LEU A 268 -4.89 21.75 0.56
C LEU A 268 -3.78 22.68 1.03
N GLN A 269 -3.49 22.72 2.33
CA GLN A 269 -2.36 23.46 2.90
C GLN A 269 -1.03 22.89 2.41
N LYS A 270 -0.86 21.56 2.46
CA LYS A 270 0.35 20.90 1.96
C LYS A 270 0.57 21.18 0.47
N PHE A 271 -0.47 21.09 -0.36
CA PHE A 271 -0.42 21.50 -1.77
C PHE A 271 0.00 22.97 -1.95
N ARG A 272 -0.63 23.89 -1.20
CA ARG A 272 -0.32 25.33 -1.30
C ARG A 272 1.10 25.68 -0.87
N SER A 273 1.67 24.90 0.05
CA SER A 273 3.05 25.07 0.49
C SER A 273 4.03 24.51 -0.55
N LEU A 274 3.87 23.24 -0.95
CA LEU A 274 4.74 22.59 -1.94
C LEU A 274 4.75 23.30 -3.30
N ARG A 275 3.60 23.81 -3.75
CA ARG A 275 3.52 24.50 -5.05
C ARG A 275 4.32 25.81 -5.11
N GLN A 276 4.76 26.36 -3.98
CA GLN A 276 5.64 27.53 -3.95
C GLN A 276 7.09 27.16 -4.31
N HIS A 277 7.43 25.87 -4.24
CA HIS A 277 8.79 25.38 -4.41
C HIS A 277 8.95 24.45 -5.62
N TYR A 278 7.88 23.81 -6.09
CA TYR A 278 7.94 22.80 -7.15
C TYR A 278 6.80 22.99 -8.17
N PRO A 279 7.03 22.76 -9.47
CA PRO A 279 5.98 22.87 -10.49
C PRO A 279 4.88 21.81 -10.28
N ILE A 280 3.67 22.28 -10.03
CA ILE A 280 2.48 21.44 -9.87
C ILE A 280 1.35 21.94 -10.75
N VAL A 281 0.87 21.08 -11.64
CA VAL A 281 -0.35 21.31 -12.42
C VAL A 281 -1.54 20.75 -11.65
N ALA A 282 -2.56 21.56 -11.37
CA ALA A 282 -3.68 21.14 -10.54
C ALA A 282 -5.04 21.42 -11.19
N PHE A 283 -5.97 20.48 -11.00
CA PHE A 283 -7.31 20.51 -11.59
C PHE A 283 -8.41 20.19 -10.58
N GLY A 284 -9.62 20.65 -10.89
CA GLY A 284 -10.84 20.30 -10.17
C GLY A 284 -11.39 21.43 -9.29
N LYS A 285 -12.52 21.17 -8.62
CA LYS A 285 -13.36 22.17 -7.94
C LYS A 285 -12.63 22.97 -6.85
N CYS A 286 -11.52 22.47 -6.32
CA CYS A 286 -10.76 23.15 -5.26
C CYS A 286 -9.69 24.10 -5.79
N ILE A 287 -9.51 24.19 -7.11
CA ILE A 287 -8.56 25.08 -7.76
C ILE A 287 -9.32 26.31 -8.26
N PRO A 288 -9.11 27.50 -7.68
CA PRO A 288 -9.82 28.71 -8.12
C PRO A 288 -9.47 29.06 -9.56
N SER A 289 -10.47 29.46 -10.35
CA SER A 289 -10.33 29.87 -11.76
C SER A 289 -9.45 31.11 -11.95
N ASN A 290 -9.27 31.91 -10.90
CA ASN A 290 -8.41 33.09 -10.87
C ASN A 290 -7.00 32.82 -10.32
N GLN A 291 -6.68 31.59 -9.89
CA GLN A 291 -5.33 31.19 -9.49
C GLN A 291 -4.49 30.66 -10.66
N THR A 292 -4.80 31.10 -11.88
CA THR A 292 -3.83 31.30 -12.96
C THR A 292 -2.89 32.47 -12.64
N LEU A 293 -2.51 32.66 -11.38
CA LEU A 293 -1.57 33.70 -10.97
C LEU A 293 -0.16 33.21 -11.27
N SER A 294 0.29 33.60 -12.46
CA SER A 294 1.66 33.56 -12.93
C SER A 294 2.63 34.12 -11.89
N LEU A 295 3.56 33.29 -11.44
CA LEU A 295 4.98 33.64 -11.41
C LEU A 295 5.73 32.43 -11.96
N ASP A 296 6.47 32.68 -13.03
CA ASP A 296 7.21 31.76 -13.90
C ASP A 296 6.37 30.90 -14.87
N ALA A 297 6.89 30.78 -16.10
CA ALA A 297 6.23 30.26 -17.30
C ALA A 297 5.90 28.75 -17.26
N HIS A 298 5.56 28.16 -16.11
CA HIS A 298 5.55 26.70 -15.88
C HIS A 298 4.25 26.13 -15.31
N VAL A 299 3.13 26.88 -15.33
CA VAL A 299 1.83 26.37 -14.86
C VAL A 299 0.71 26.74 -15.82
N GLN A 300 0.21 25.76 -16.58
CA GLN A 300 -1.06 25.90 -17.29
C GLN A 300 -2.20 25.43 -16.38
N SER A 301 -3.02 26.34 -15.86
CA SER A 301 -4.30 25.98 -15.27
C SER A 301 -5.33 25.87 -16.40
N GLN A 302 -5.59 24.66 -16.90
CA GLN A 302 -6.82 24.45 -17.68
C GLN A 302 -7.97 24.28 -16.68
N THR A 303 -9.02 25.06 -16.85
CA THR A 303 -10.13 25.15 -15.88
C THR A 303 -11.01 23.90 -15.83
N GLN A 304 -10.84 22.97 -16.77
CA GLN A 304 -11.68 21.77 -16.83
C GLN A 304 -10.89 20.55 -17.31
N CYS A 305 -10.67 19.61 -16.39
CA CYS A 305 -10.10 18.31 -16.66
C CYS A 305 -10.92 17.30 -15.87
N ASP A 306 -11.91 16.70 -16.53
CA ASP A 306 -12.89 15.85 -15.86
C ASP A 306 -12.26 14.51 -15.44
N ARG A 307 -12.79 13.91 -14.37
CA ARG A 307 -12.38 12.58 -13.90
C ARG A 307 -12.57 11.56 -15.03
N GLN A 308 -11.58 10.70 -15.24
CA GLN A 308 -11.52 9.68 -16.28
C GLN A 308 -11.53 10.23 -17.73
N SER A 309 -11.26 11.52 -17.91
CA SER A 309 -11.13 12.11 -19.25
C SER A 309 -9.77 11.84 -19.89
N ASN A 310 -9.68 12.05 -21.20
CA ASN A 310 -8.41 12.05 -21.93
C ASN A 310 -7.43 13.11 -21.38
N CYS A 311 -7.95 14.25 -20.91
CA CYS A 311 -7.15 15.27 -20.26
C CYS A 311 -6.49 14.73 -18.98
N GLU A 312 -7.26 14.08 -18.10
CA GLU A 312 -6.72 13.55 -16.84
C GLU A 312 -5.63 12.51 -17.13
N ASN A 313 -5.91 11.61 -18.08
CA ASN A 313 -4.98 10.58 -18.49
C ASN A 313 -3.69 11.17 -19.11
N LEU A 314 -3.81 12.22 -19.92
CA LEU A 314 -2.66 12.90 -20.52
C LEU A 314 -1.71 13.42 -19.44
N TYR A 315 -2.20 14.22 -18.48
CA TYR A 315 -1.32 14.79 -17.45
C TYR A 315 -0.77 13.73 -16.49
N LEU A 316 -1.54 12.69 -16.14
CA LEU A 316 -1.05 11.57 -15.32
C LEU A 316 0.06 10.76 -16.00
N THR A 317 -0.03 10.58 -17.32
CA THR A 317 0.94 9.76 -18.09
C THR A 317 2.16 10.56 -18.59
N THR A 318 2.08 11.89 -18.55
CA THR A 318 3.17 12.80 -18.97
C THR A 318 3.84 13.53 -17.80
N SER A 319 3.37 13.40 -16.56
CA SER A 319 4.07 13.95 -15.38
C SER A 319 4.89 12.86 -14.70
N LYS A 320 6.10 13.20 -14.19
CA LYS A 320 6.91 12.26 -13.40
C LYS A 320 6.27 11.94 -12.06
N PHE A 321 5.59 12.92 -11.48
CA PHE A 321 5.02 12.80 -10.14
C PHE A 321 3.51 13.04 -10.13
N TYR A 322 2.85 12.47 -9.12
CA TYR A 322 1.45 12.73 -8.83
C TYR A 322 1.27 13.01 -7.34
N LEU A 323 0.46 13.99 -6.99
CA LEU A 323 0.08 14.24 -5.59
C LEU A 323 -1.03 13.25 -5.18
N ALA A 324 -0.63 12.10 -4.65
CA ALA A 324 -1.52 11.09 -4.09
C ALA A 324 -1.90 11.45 -2.64
N PHE A 325 -2.45 12.65 -2.44
CA PHE A 325 -2.79 13.16 -1.11
C PHE A 325 -4.18 12.71 -0.69
N GLU A 326 -4.22 12.03 0.45
CA GLU A 326 -5.46 11.50 1.00
C GLU A 326 -6.32 12.58 1.64
N SER A 327 -7.62 12.33 1.65
CA SER A 327 -8.59 13.25 2.27
C SER A 327 -8.50 13.28 3.78
N GLN A 328 -7.97 12.24 4.40
CA GLN A 328 -7.78 12.15 5.84
C GLN A 328 -6.45 11.45 6.13
N SER A 329 -5.83 11.81 7.25
CA SER A 329 -4.65 11.15 7.78
C SER A 329 -5.07 10.02 8.71
N CYS A 330 -5.68 8.99 8.13
CA CYS A 330 -6.16 7.83 8.85
C CYS A 330 -5.22 6.65 8.67
N THR A 331 -4.96 5.86 9.72
CA THR A 331 -4.21 4.59 9.60
C THR A 331 -4.77 3.71 8.48
N ASP A 332 -3.89 3.18 7.65
CA ASP A 332 -4.15 2.31 6.48
C ASP A 332 -5.02 2.90 5.36
N TYR A 333 -5.45 4.16 5.46
CA TYR A 333 -6.31 4.77 4.43
C TYR A 333 -5.50 5.19 3.21
N ILE A 334 -5.24 4.23 2.32
CA ILE A 334 -4.46 4.37 1.08
C ILE A 334 -5.35 3.98 -0.10
N THR A 335 -5.69 4.96 -0.93
CA THR A 335 -6.80 4.82 -1.88
C THR A 335 -6.34 4.64 -3.33
N GLU A 336 -7.29 4.72 -4.27
CA GLU A 336 -7.03 4.63 -5.71
C GLU A 336 -6.00 5.66 -6.18
N LYS A 337 -5.85 6.79 -5.48
CA LYS A 337 -4.88 7.84 -5.82
C LYS A 337 -3.46 7.30 -5.82
N PHE A 338 -3.10 6.53 -4.79
CA PHE A 338 -1.79 5.90 -4.67
C PHE A 338 -1.62 4.81 -5.74
N TRP A 339 -2.56 3.86 -5.77
CA TRP A 339 -2.46 2.66 -6.59
C TRP A 339 -2.53 2.95 -8.09
N ARG A 340 -3.44 3.84 -8.52
CA ARG A 340 -3.52 4.29 -9.91
C ARG A 340 -2.23 4.97 -10.35
N THR A 341 -1.56 5.73 -9.47
CA THR A 341 -0.29 6.39 -9.80
C THR A 341 0.80 5.36 -10.07
N LEU A 342 0.94 4.37 -9.20
CA LEU A 342 1.84 3.24 -9.43
C LEU A 342 1.48 2.49 -10.70
N PHE A 343 0.20 2.30 -11.00
CA PHE A 343 -0.23 1.61 -12.22
C PHE A 343 0.19 2.38 -13.49
N VAL A 344 -0.05 3.70 -13.56
CA VAL A 344 0.19 4.49 -14.78
C VAL A 344 1.65 4.86 -15.05
N GLY A 345 2.55 4.62 -14.10
CA GLY A 345 3.99 4.86 -14.32
C GLY A 345 4.56 6.15 -13.72
N ALA A 346 3.75 6.94 -13.01
CA ALA A 346 4.23 8.08 -12.25
C ALA A 346 4.71 7.66 -10.85
N ILE A 347 5.44 8.53 -10.17
CA ILE A 347 5.88 8.34 -8.78
C ILE A 347 4.88 9.08 -7.86
N PRO A 348 4.18 8.38 -6.95
CA PRO A 348 3.29 9.02 -6.00
C PRO A 348 4.08 9.80 -4.93
N ILE A 349 3.72 11.07 -4.77
CA ILE A 349 4.05 11.88 -3.60
C ILE A 349 2.85 11.77 -2.67
N VAL A 350 3.04 11.17 -1.50
CA VAL A 350 1.94 10.78 -0.60
C VAL A 350 1.91 11.66 0.65
N SER A 351 0.69 11.94 1.10
CA SER A 351 0.39 12.61 2.36
C SER A 351 -0.94 12.04 2.88
N GLY A 352 -0.99 11.65 4.15
CA GLY A 352 -2.16 10.98 4.71
C GLY A 352 -1.78 10.17 5.96
N PRO A 353 -1.90 8.82 5.92
CA PRO A 353 -1.41 7.92 6.98
C PRO A 353 0.09 8.09 7.27
N GLU A 354 0.58 7.42 8.32
CA GLU A 354 2.01 7.34 8.61
C GLU A 354 2.76 6.62 7.47
N ARG A 355 4.05 6.94 7.33
CA ARG A 355 4.92 6.39 6.29
C ARG A 355 4.95 4.86 6.31
N GLU A 356 4.91 4.28 7.51
CA GLU A 356 4.92 2.85 7.79
C GLU A 356 3.71 2.15 7.17
N ASN A 357 2.52 2.78 7.20
CA ASN A 357 1.32 2.22 6.57
C ASN A 357 1.51 2.01 5.07
N PHE A 358 2.17 2.94 4.38
CA PHE A 358 2.52 2.76 2.97
C PHE A 358 3.57 1.67 2.80
N ALA A 359 4.61 1.65 3.64
CA ALA A 359 5.69 0.67 3.56
C ALA A 359 5.21 -0.79 3.73
N HIS A 360 4.11 -1.01 4.45
CA HIS A 360 3.49 -2.34 4.64
C HIS A 360 2.77 -2.90 3.41
N ILE A 361 2.46 -2.10 2.38
CA ILE A 361 1.66 -2.59 1.23
C ILE A 361 2.23 -2.17 -0.12
N ALA A 362 3.02 -1.11 -0.15
CA ALA A 362 3.65 -0.59 -1.35
C ALA A 362 4.76 -1.53 -1.84
N PRO A 363 5.01 -1.57 -3.16
CA PRO A 363 6.26 -2.11 -3.66
C PRO A 363 7.45 -1.36 -3.03
N PRO A 364 8.61 -2.02 -2.83
CA PRO A 364 9.78 -1.37 -2.24
C PRO A 364 10.22 -0.13 -3.04
N ASN A 365 10.53 0.95 -2.32
CA ASN A 365 11.02 2.21 -2.89
C ASN A 365 10.13 2.75 -4.04
N SER A 366 8.81 2.71 -3.88
CA SER A 366 7.88 3.07 -4.96
C SER A 366 7.21 4.44 -4.80
N PHE A 367 7.45 5.14 -3.70
CA PHE A 367 6.74 6.37 -3.34
C PHE A 367 7.63 7.33 -2.56
N ILE A 368 7.21 8.59 -2.47
CA ILE A 368 7.86 9.65 -1.73
C ILE A 368 6.90 10.12 -0.65
N HIS A 369 7.23 9.91 0.62
CA HIS A 369 6.40 10.42 1.71
C HIS A 369 6.77 11.88 1.98
N VAL A 370 5.77 12.75 2.16
CA VAL A 370 6.06 14.16 2.41
C VAL A 370 6.78 14.43 3.73
N ASP A 371 6.62 13.53 4.71
CA ASP A 371 7.24 13.62 6.03
C ASP A 371 8.65 12.99 6.08
N ASP A 372 9.15 12.46 4.95
CA ASP A 372 10.56 12.06 4.81
C ASP A 372 11.49 13.29 4.74
N TYR A 373 10.93 14.50 4.66
CA TYR A 373 11.67 15.76 4.46
C TYR A 373 11.29 16.78 5.52
N SER A 374 12.28 17.56 5.96
CA SER A 374 12.11 18.58 7.00
C SER A 374 11.30 19.80 6.53
N SER A 375 11.24 20.03 5.22
CA SER A 375 10.51 21.16 4.62
C SER A 375 10.07 20.86 3.18
N ASP A 376 9.07 21.62 2.69
CA ASP A 376 8.63 21.53 1.29
C ASP A 376 9.69 22.02 0.29
N LYS A 377 10.62 22.86 0.73
CA LYS A 377 11.78 23.26 -0.07
C LYS A 377 12.73 22.08 -0.27
N GLU A 378 13.07 21.36 0.80
CA GLU A 378 13.90 20.16 0.73
C GLU A 378 13.24 19.06 -0.11
N LEU A 379 11.93 18.85 0.07
CA LEU A 379 11.15 17.96 -0.78
C LEU A 379 11.26 18.38 -2.26
N SER A 380 11.11 19.68 -2.58
CA SER A 380 11.28 20.16 -3.97
C SER A 380 12.67 19.89 -4.54
N GLU A 381 13.72 20.12 -3.75
CA GLU A 381 15.11 19.84 -4.15
C GLU A 381 15.29 18.35 -4.47
N ALA A 382 14.74 17.46 -3.64
CA ALA A 382 14.74 16.03 -3.89
C ALA A 382 13.94 15.64 -5.14
N LEU A 383 12.74 16.21 -5.34
CA LEU A 383 11.93 15.97 -6.54
C LEU A 383 12.66 16.39 -7.81
N ASN A 384 13.31 17.55 -7.80
CA ASN A 384 14.13 18.03 -8.91
C ASN A 384 15.30 17.10 -9.19
N LEU A 385 16.01 16.66 -8.15
CA LEU A 385 17.12 15.73 -8.30
C LEU A 385 16.65 14.38 -8.88
N ILE A 386 15.55 13.82 -8.36
CA ILE A 386 14.97 12.56 -8.87
C ILE A 386 14.51 12.73 -10.32
N GLY A 387 13.85 13.82 -10.65
CA GLY A 387 13.28 14.02 -11.97
C GLY A 387 14.29 14.32 -13.07
N THR A 388 15.45 14.88 -12.72
CA THR A 388 16.54 15.22 -13.66
C THR A 388 17.65 14.17 -13.70
N ASN A 389 17.74 13.28 -12.71
CA ASN A 389 18.72 12.20 -12.67
C ASN A 389 18.06 10.84 -13.03
N ARG A 390 18.40 10.30 -14.20
CA ARG A 390 17.86 9.02 -14.69
C ARG A 390 18.11 7.85 -13.73
N SER A 391 19.29 7.79 -13.12
CA SER A 391 19.64 6.69 -12.20
C SER A 391 18.83 6.75 -10.90
N LEU A 392 18.54 7.95 -10.38
CA LEU A 392 17.67 8.09 -9.21
C LEU A 392 16.21 7.79 -9.55
N TYR A 393 15.71 8.30 -10.67
CA TYR A 393 14.37 7.99 -11.18
C TYR A 393 14.16 6.48 -11.36
N GLU A 394 15.17 5.78 -11.88
CA GLU A 394 15.14 4.32 -12.07
C GLU A 394 14.96 3.57 -10.74
N LYS A 395 15.60 4.02 -9.65
CA LYS A 395 15.44 3.40 -8.33
C LYS A 395 13.98 3.38 -7.88
N TYR A 396 13.20 4.42 -8.18
CA TYR A 396 11.76 4.50 -7.85
C TYR A 396 10.86 3.58 -8.69
N HIS A 397 11.43 2.90 -9.68
CA HIS A 397 10.72 1.99 -10.58
C HIS A 397 11.34 0.59 -10.66
N ALA A 398 12.46 0.33 -9.99
CA ALA A 398 13.14 -0.97 -10.00
C ALA A 398 12.22 -2.12 -9.58
N TRP A 399 11.29 -1.86 -8.65
CA TRP A 399 10.26 -2.81 -8.22
C TRP A 399 9.40 -3.36 -9.36
N ARG A 400 9.19 -2.61 -10.46
CA ARG A 400 8.37 -3.06 -11.61
C ARG A 400 8.92 -4.28 -12.31
N ARG A 401 10.20 -4.59 -12.10
CA ARG A 401 10.78 -5.85 -12.55
C ARG A 401 10.12 -7.04 -11.89
N TYR A 402 9.69 -6.90 -10.65
CA TYR A 402 9.27 -7.99 -9.78
C TYR A 402 7.79 -7.95 -9.46
N TYR A 403 7.13 -6.80 -9.53
CA TYR A 403 5.73 -6.68 -9.09
C TYR A 403 4.81 -6.08 -10.16
N ASP A 404 3.58 -6.56 -10.17
CA ASP A 404 2.41 -5.91 -10.77
C ASP A 404 1.60 -5.17 -9.71
N VAL A 405 0.87 -4.15 -10.17
CA VAL A 405 -0.07 -3.40 -9.33
C VAL A 405 -1.45 -3.51 -9.97
N TYR A 406 -2.45 -3.81 -9.16
CA TYR A 406 -3.86 -3.81 -9.53
C TYR A 406 -4.61 -2.85 -8.61
N TYR A 407 -5.62 -2.17 -9.14
CA TYR A 407 -6.37 -1.16 -8.38
C TYR A 407 -7.84 -1.05 -8.80
N GLN A 408 -8.21 -1.63 -9.94
CA GLN A 408 -9.61 -1.64 -10.33
C GLN A 408 -10.33 -2.66 -9.46
N ALA A 409 -11.54 -2.32 -9.05
CA ALA A 409 -12.28 -3.11 -8.09
C ALA A 409 -12.50 -4.58 -8.57
N LYS A 410 -12.67 -4.80 -9.88
CA LYS A 410 -12.75 -6.16 -10.47
C LYS A 410 -11.48 -7.01 -10.30
N ASP A 411 -10.32 -6.37 -10.18
CA ASP A 411 -9.03 -7.06 -10.07
C ASP A 411 -8.65 -7.32 -8.61
N VAL A 412 -9.22 -6.54 -7.66
CA VAL A 412 -8.82 -6.56 -6.24
C VAL A 412 -9.88 -7.13 -5.31
N ASP A 413 -11.18 -6.99 -5.63
CA ASP A 413 -12.26 -7.61 -4.87
C ASP A 413 -12.09 -9.13 -4.71
N PRO A 414 -11.65 -9.90 -5.74
CA PRO A 414 -11.38 -11.33 -5.59
C PRO A 414 -10.51 -11.67 -4.38
N TYR A 415 -9.45 -10.90 -4.13
CA TYR A 415 -8.56 -11.12 -2.99
C TYR A 415 -9.24 -10.77 -1.66
N ARG A 416 -10.03 -9.69 -1.64
CA ARG A 416 -10.75 -9.24 -0.44
C ARG A 416 -11.84 -10.23 -0.01
N PHE A 417 -12.58 -10.76 -0.97
CA PHE A 417 -13.65 -11.73 -0.71
C PHE A 417 -13.12 -13.16 -0.53
N CYS A 418 -11.96 -13.48 -1.13
CA CYS A 418 -11.21 -14.67 -0.73
C CYS A 418 -10.75 -14.58 0.72
N GLU A 419 -10.26 -13.41 1.17
CA GLU A 419 -9.93 -13.19 2.58
C GLU A 419 -11.15 -13.42 3.47
N LEU A 420 -12.30 -12.84 3.11
CA LEU A 420 -13.55 -13.06 3.85
C LEU A 420 -13.88 -14.56 3.95
N CYS A 421 -13.75 -15.32 2.85
CA CYS A 421 -13.99 -16.76 2.87
C CYS A 421 -12.98 -17.51 3.75
N TYR A 422 -11.71 -17.11 3.72
CA TYR A 422 -10.69 -17.60 4.67
C TYR A 422 -11.12 -17.33 6.11
N ARG A 423 -11.61 -16.13 6.44
CA ARG A 423 -12.07 -15.78 7.79
C ARG A 423 -13.21 -16.65 8.24
N LEU A 424 -14.21 -16.87 7.38
CA LEU A 424 -15.35 -17.73 7.71
C LEU A 424 -14.88 -19.13 8.12
N ASN A 425 -13.91 -19.68 7.39
CA ASN A 425 -13.37 -21.01 7.66
C ASN A 425 -12.41 -21.11 8.86
N THR A 426 -11.77 -20.02 9.27
CA THR A 426 -10.63 -20.08 10.21
C THR A 426 -10.84 -19.32 11.50
N ASN A 427 -11.75 -18.34 11.53
CA ASN A 427 -11.95 -17.51 12.70
C ASN A 427 -12.62 -18.30 13.83
N LYS A 428 -11.90 -18.47 14.93
CA LYS A 428 -12.37 -19.19 16.13
C LYS A 428 -12.95 -18.26 17.19
N GLN A 429 -13.31 -17.03 16.81
CA GLN A 429 -13.75 -16.00 17.74
C GLN A 429 -15.03 -15.33 17.25
N ARG A 430 -15.96 -15.08 18.18
CA ARG A 430 -17.07 -14.14 17.96
C ARG A 430 -16.56 -12.73 18.23
N ILE A 431 -16.78 -11.84 17.27
CA ILE A 431 -16.33 -10.44 17.32
C ILE A 431 -17.56 -9.55 17.32
N TRP A 432 -17.58 -8.50 18.14
CA TRP A 432 -18.62 -7.48 18.12
C TRP A 432 -18.01 -6.11 18.31
N TYR A 433 -18.45 -5.13 17.52
CA TYR A 433 -18.03 -3.75 17.71
C TYR A 433 -18.95 -3.07 18.73
N GLU A 434 -18.41 -2.64 19.86
CA GLU A 434 -19.19 -1.92 20.89
C GLU A 434 -19.66 -0.57 20.33
N ASN A 435 -18.70 0.15 19.74
CA ASN A 435 -18.89 1.35 18.95
C ASN A 435 -18.04 1.25 17.66
N ILE A 436 -18.68 0.92 16.55
CA ILE A 436 -18.00 0.79 15.25
C ILE A 436 -17.59 2.15 14.68
N ASN A 437 -18.30 3.23 15.02
CA ASN A 437 -17.88 4.58 14.63
C ASN A 437 -16.54 4.94 15.29
N ASP A 438 -16.40 4.72 16.60
CA ASP A 438 -15.16 5.02 17.33
C ASP A 438 -13.99 4.21 16.76
N TRP A 439 -14.21 2.92 16.45
CA TRP A 439 -13.19 2.11 15.78
C TRP A 439 -12.74 2.71 14.44
N PHE A 440 -13.64 3.20 13.60
CA PHE A 440 -13.28 3.88 12.36
C PHE A 440 -12.56 5.22 12.58
N LEU A 441 -12.78 5.88 13.73
CA LEU A 441 -12.23 7.19 14.06
C LEU A 441 -10.93 7.15 14.87
N GLU A 442 -10.63 6.06 15.59
CA GLU A 442 -9.56 5.97 16.62
C GLU A 442 -8.15 6.33 16.13
N LYS A 443 -7.92 6.43 14.82
CA LYS A 443 -6.62 6.74 14.24
C LYS A 443 -6.74 7.69 13.04
N CYS A 444 -7.69 8.61 13.15
CA CYS A 444 -8.05 9.68 12.22
C CYS A 444 -8.21 10.99 13.03
#